data_AF-A0A1E7HKK0-F1
#
_entry.id   AF-A0A1E7HKK0-F1
#
_cell.length_a   1.000
_cell.length_b   1.000
_cell.length_c   1.000
_cell.angle_alpha   90.00
_cell.angle_beta   90.00
_cell.angle_gamma   90.00
#
_symmetry.space_group_name_H-M   'P 1'
#
loop_
_entity.id
_entity.type
_entity.pdbx_description
1 polymer ?
#
loop_
_entity_poly.entity_id
_entity_poly.type
_entity_poly.pdbx_seq_one_letter_code
_entity_poly.pdbx_strand_id
1 'polypeptide(L)'
;MSIYTKTVLIIIALCVLFSQAVAAELSPARMRAAEKRAADIVNARNGYVIRVLQAFKIRFRTDERGVVTMLMSESNGEWKSVERIIINPLVEIEKNIMVTKGHDIFFYMSQDQTPLHIFVPEKIRINHK
;
A
#
# COMPACT_ATOMS: atom_id res chain seq x y z
N MET A 1 10.60 -61.42 7.13
CA MET A 1 10.59 -59.98 6.81
C MET A 1 10.94 -59.22 8.09
N SER A 2 12.10 -58.55 8.12
CA SER A 2 12.73 -58.01 9.35
C SER A 2 11.91 -56.88 9.98
N ILE A 3 11.90 -56.77 11.31
CA ILE A 3 11.19 -55.70 12.04
C ILE A 3 11.60 -54.31 11.54
N TYR A 4 12.89 -54.13 11.22
CA TYR A 4 13.45 -52.88 10.72
C TYR A 4 12.86 -52.43 9.37
N THR A 5 12.50 -53.37 8.48
CA THR A 5 11.92 -52.99 7.19
C THR A 5 10.48 -52.50 7.31
N LYS A 6 9.74 -52.96 8.34
CA LYS A 6 8.39 -52.47 8.64
C LYS A 6 8.42 -51.07 9.24
N THR A 7 9.34 -50.80 10.17
CA THR A 7 9.46 -49.49 10.83
C THR A 7 9.86 -48.39 9.85
N VAL A 8 10.80 -48.68 8.94
CA VAL A 8 11.22 -47.71 7.89
C VAL A 8 10.07 -47.39 6.94
N LEU A 9 9.28 -48.40 6.54
CA LEU A 9 8.12 -48.20 5.67
C LEU A 9 7.03 -47.32 6.32
N ILE A 10 6.82 -47.49 7.63
CA ILE A 10 5.87 -46.66 8.40
C ILE A 10 6.34 -45.22 8.48
N ILE A 11 7.64 -44.98 8.74
CA ILE A 11 8.20 -43.62 8.79
C ILE A 11 8.08 -42.93 7.42
N ILE A 12 8.39 -43.64 6.33
CA ILE A 12 8.27 -43.10 4.96
C ILE A 12 6.80 -42.78 4.65
N ALA A 13 5.86 -43.67 4.98
CA ALA A 13 4.43 -43.44 4.78
C ALA A 13 3.94 -42.23 5.59
N LEU A 14 4.41 -42.06 6.83
CA LEU A 14 4.09 -40.92 7.67
C LEU A 14 4.60 -39.60 7.04
N CYS A 15 5.85 -39.56 6.57
CA CYS A 15 6.43 -38.38 5.91
C CYS A 15 5.67 -37.99 4.63
N VAL A 16 5.18 -38.95 3.85
CA VAL A 16 4.40 -38.67 2.63
C VAL A 16 3.02 -38.11 2.97
N LEU A 17 2.36 -38.60 4.01
CA LEU A 17 1.05 -38.11 4.45
C LEU A 17 1.12 -36.69 5.03
N PHE A 18 2.16 -36.37 5.81
CA PHE A 18 2.34 -35.03 6.37
C PHE A 18 2.75 -33.99 5.32
N SER A 19 3.44 -34.39 4.25
CA SER A 19 3.83 -33.47 3.15
C SER A 19 2.62 -32.92 2.37
N GLN A 20 1.51 -33.67 2.28
CA GLN A 20 0.32 -33.23 1.54
C GLN A 20 -0.51 -32.18 2.30
N ALA A 21 -0.44 -32.19 3.64
CA ALA A 21 -1.15 -31.21 4.47
C ALA A 21 -0.54 -29.80 4.35
N VAL A 22 0.78 -29.70 4.20
CA VAL A 22 1.49 -28.41 4.05
C VAL A 22 1.26 -27.77 2.68
N ALA A 23 1.11 -28.57 1.62
CA ALA A 23 0.84 -28.08 0.27
C ALA A 23 -0.55 -27.43 0.11
N ALA A 24 -1.51 -27.72 1.00
CA ALA A 24 -2.86 -27.16 0.96
C ALA A 24 -2.92 -25.68 1.39
N GLU A 25 -1.91 -25.17 2.11
CA GLU A 25 -1.93 -23.80 2.61
C GLU A 25 -1.61 -22.74 1.53
N LEU A 26 -0.79 -23.09 0.52
CA LEU A 26 -0.42 -22.23 -0.62
C LEU A 26 -1.13 -22.63 -1.93
N SER A 27 -2.45 -22.84 -1.88
CA SER A 27 -3.18 -23.08 -3.14
C SER A 27 -3.02 -21.91 -4.12
N PRO A 28 -2.89 -22.16 -5.44
CA PRO A 28 -2.80 -21.09 -6.46
C PRO A 28 -3.95 -20.08 -6.40
N ALA A 29 -5.14 -20.50 -5.96
CA ALA A 29 -6.29 -19.63 -5.76
C ALA A 29 -6.05 -18.60 -4.64
N ARG A 30 -5.40 -18.99 -3.53
CA ARG A 30 -5.04 -18.08 -2.44
C ARG A 30 -3.96 -17.08 -2.87
N MET A 31 -2.99 -17.52 -3.66
CA MET A 31 -1.95 -16.63 -4.22
C MET A 31 -2.56 -15.56 -5.13
N ARG A 32 -3.42 -15.96 -6.08
CA ARG A 32 -4.13 -15.00 -6.95
C ARG A 32 -5.03 -14.04 -6.17
N ALA A 33 -5.70 -14.53 -5.13
CA ALA A 33 -6.50 -13.67 -4.27
C ALA A 33 -5.64 -12.65 -3.51
N ALA A 34 -4.46 -13.05 -3.04
CA ALA A 34 -3.52 -12.15 -2.39
C ALA A 34 -2.96 -11.10 -3.36
N GLU A 35 -2.56 -11.51 -4.57
CA GLU A 35 -2.11 -10.61 -5.64
C GLU A 35 -3.18 -9.58 -6.00
N LYS A 36 -4.44 -10.01 -6.15
CA LYS A 36 -5.56 -9.11 -6.42
C LYS A 36 -5.74 -8.09 -5.29
N ARG A 37 -5.72 -8.53 -4.02
CA ARG A 37 -5.83 -7.60 -2.87
C ARG A 37 -4.67 -6.61 -2.84
N ALA A 38 -3.45 -7.05 -3.14
CA ALA A 38 -2.29 -6.17 -3.19
C ALA A 38 -2.48 -5.09 -4.28
N ALA A 39 -2.96 -5.47 -5.47
CA ALA A 39 -3.29 -4.53 -6.54
C ALA A 39 -4.41 -3.55 -6.13
N ASP A 40 -5.47 -4.04 -5.48
CA ASP A 40 -6.58 -3.22 -5.00
C ASP A 40 -6.11 -2.19 -3.95
N ILE A 41 -5.21 -2.59 -3.04
CA ILE A 41 -4.59 -1.70 -2.05
C ILE A 41 -3.76 -0.62 -2.74
N VAL A 42 -2.95 -0.97 -3.73
CA VAL A 42 -2.14 -0.01 -4.49
C VAL A 42 -3.05 0.99 -5.24
N ASN A 43 -4.10 0.50 -5.89
CA ASN A 43 -5.07 1.35 -6.60
C ASN A 43 -5.81 2.30 -5.64
N ALA A 44 -6.24 1.79 -4.48
CA ALA A 44 -6.90 2.59 -3.45
C ALA A 44 -5.97 3.68 -2.92
N ARG A 45 -4.69 3.35 -2.67
CA ARG A 45 -3.66 4.29 -2.22
C ARG A 45 -3.40 5.36 -3.28
N ASN A 46 -3.18 4.98 -4.53
CA ASN A 46 -2.93 5.90 -5.64
C ASN A 46 -4.12 6.85 -5.84
N GLY A 47 -5.34 6.30 -5.85
CA GLY A 47 -6.57 7.10 -5.95
C GLY A 47 -6.76 8.04 -4.77
N TYR A 48 -6.37 7.64 -3.56
CA TYR A 48 -6.38 8.53 -2.39
C TYR A 48 -5.42 9.71 -2.57
N VAL A 49 -4.17 9.45 -2.97
CA VAL A 49 -3.17 10.51 -3.22
C VAL A 49 -3.70 11.50 -4.26
N ILE A 50 -4.20 11.00 -5.39
CA ILE A 50 -4.79 11.83 -6.46
C ILE A 50 -5.89 12.74 -5.92
N ARG A 51 -6.85 12.19 -5.15
CA ARG A 51 -7.95 12.98 -4.57
C ARG A 51 -7.45 14.08 -3.63
N VAL A 52 -6.44 13.77 -2.82
CA VAL A 52 -5.82 14.75 -1.92
C VAL A 52 -5.16 15.88 -2.73
N LEU A 53 -4.36 15.56 -3.75
CA LEU A 53 -3.73 16.58 -4.59
C LEU A 53 -4.74 17.43 -5.35
N GLN A 54 -5.81 16.82 -5.86
CA GLN A 54 -6.91 17.52 -6.53
C GLN A 54 -7.65 18.46 -5.58
N ALA A 55 -7.94 18.04 -4.35
CA ALA A 55 -8.59 18.87 -3.34
C ALA A 55 -7.78 20.14 -3.07
N PHE A 56 -6.45 20.02 -3.05
CA PHE A 56 -5.53 21.15 -2.86
C PHE A 56 -5.11 21.85 -4.15
N LYS A 57 -5.73 21.50 -5.28
CA LYS A 57 -5.44 22.09 -6.61
C LYS A 57 -3.96 22.00 -7.00
N ILE A 58 -3.23 21.05 -6.41
CA ILE A 58 -1.83 20.79 -6.75
C ILE A 58 -1.81 20.18 -8.14
N ARG A 59 -1.01 20.74 -9.06
CA ARG A 59 -0.86 20.20 -10.41
C ARG A 59 0.12 19.02 -10.40
N PHE A 60 -0.32 17.88 -10.92
CA PHE A 60 0.48 16.65 -10.95
C PHE A 60 0.32 15.92 -12.29
N ARG A 61 1.23 14.98 -12.56
CA ARG A 61 1.09 13.96 -13.61
C ARG A 61 1.19 12.57 -13.01
N THR A 62 0.49 11.63 -13.61
CA THR A 62 0.53 10.22 -13.22
C THR A 62 1.05 9.35 -14.35
N ASP A 63 1.56 8.18 -14.01
CA ASP A 63 1.79 7.10 -14.97
C ASP A 63 0.49 6.34 -15.30
N GLU A 64 0.62 5.29 -16.12
CA GLU A 64 -0.44 4.36 -16.50
C GLU A 64 -1.05 3.56 -15.33
N ARG A 65 -0.38 3.54 -14.17
CA ARG A 65 -0.82 2.85 -12.95
C ARG A 65 -1.42 3.83 -11.92
N GLY A 66 -1.55 5.10 -12.28
CA GLY A 66 -2.06 6.15 -11.40
C GLY A 66 -1.06 6.59 -10.32
N VAL A 67 0.22 6.23 -10.43
CA VAL A 67 1.27 6.71 -9.52
C VAL A 67 1.63 8.13 -9.92
N VAL A 68 1.68 9.04 -8.95
CA VAL A 68 2.13 10.41 -9.20
C VAL A 68 3.64 10.43 -9.41
N THR A 69 4.06 10.86 -10.60
CA THR A 69 5.49 10.87 -10.99
C THR A 69 6.06 12.28 -11.07
N MET A 70 5.22 13.29 -11.29
CA MET A 70 5.65 14.67 -11.42
C MET A 70 4.69 15.62 -10.69
N LEU A 71 5.25 16.66 -10.08
CA LEU A 71 4.51 17.79 -9.50
C LEU A 71 4.97 19.08 -10.14
N MET A 72 4.03 20.00 -10.35
CA MET A 72 4.38 21.35 -10.76
C MET A 72 4.75 22.17 -9.52
N SER A 73 5.95 22.73 -9.52
CA SER A 73 6.37 23.72 -8.54
C SER A 73 5.67 25.06 -8.81
N GLU A 74 5.02 25.63 -7.80
CA GLU A 74 4.33 26.92 -7.95
C GLU A 74 5.31 28.10 -8.02
N SER A 75 6.48 27.99 -7.38
CA SER A 75 7.44 29.09 -7.28
C SER A 75 8.10 29.43 -8.61
N ASN A 76 8.33 28.43 -9.46
CA ASN A 76 9.03 28.59 -10.74
C ASN A 76 8.28 27.97 -11.93
N GLY A 77 7.15 27.31 -11.71
CA GLY A 77 6.36 26.69 -12.78
C GLY A 77 7.01 25.46 -13.43
N GLU A 78 8.02 24.86 -12.78
CA GLU A 78 8.73 23.70 -13.31
C GLU A 78 8.12 22.38 -12.83
N TRP A 79 8.20 21.35 -13.68
CA TRP A 79 7.86 19.98 -13.30
C TRP A 79 9.02 19.33 -12.57
N LYS A 80 8.76 18.88 -11.34
CA LYS A 80 9.72 18.13 -10.51
C LYS A 80 9.33 16.66 -10.43
N SER A 81 10.31 15.78 -10.60
CA SER A 81 10.15 14.33 -10.42
C SER A 81 9.95 13.99 -8.95
N VAL A 82 8.94 13.17 -8.68
CA VAL A 82 8.58 12.71 -7.35
C VAL A 82 8.88 11.23 -7.22
N GLU A 83 9.62 10.87 -6.18
CA GLU A 83 9.89 9.46 -5.87
C GLU A 83 8.86 8.89 -4.91
N ARG A 84 8.40 9.73 -3.98
CA ARG A 84 7.50 9.28 -2.92
C ARG A 84 6.62 10.42 -2.43
N ILE A 85 5.35 10.09 -2.23
CA ILE A 85 4.40 10.94 -1.51
C ILE A 85 3.94 10.18 -0.27
N ILE A 86 4.05 10.83 0.88
CA ILE A 86 3.53 10.34 2.16
C ILE A 86 2.44 11.31 2.62
N ILE A 87 1.26 10.78 2.91
CA ILE A 87 0.14 11.55 3.44
C ILE A 87 -0.21 10.95 4.80
N ASN A 88 0.04 11.70 5.86
CA ASN A 88 -0.27 11.31 7.23
C ASN A 88 -1.54 12.05 7.67
N PRO A 89 -2.66 11.35 7.92
CA PRO A 89 -3.83 11.98 8.49
C PRO A 89 -3.54 12.37 9.93
N LEU A 90 -3.84 13.61 10.28
CA LEU A 90 -3.81 14.07 11.66
C LEU A 90 -5.16 13.77 12.27
N VAL A 91 -5.18 12.84 13.22
CA VAL A 91 -6.40 12.37 13.88
C VAL A 91 -6.44 12.84 15.32
N GLU A 92 -7.63 13.24 15.77
CA GLU A 92 -7.91 13.62 17.15
C GLU A 92 -9.16 12.87 17.62
N ILE A 93 -9.20 12.50 18.90
CA ILE A 93 -10.38 11.84 19.49
C ILE A 93 -11.28 12.94 20.08
N GLU A 94 -12.40 13.21 19.42
CA GLU A 94 -13.43 14.14 19.91
C GLU A 94 -14.67 13.34 20.29
N LYS A 95 -15.16 13.49 21.53
CA LYS A 95 -16.40 12.82 22.01
C LYS A 95 -16.41 11.30 21.73
N ASN A 96 -15.27 10.64 21.94
CA ASN A 96 -15.06 9.20 21.70
C ASN A 96 -15.14 8.76 20.22
N ILE A 97 -15.01 9.70 19.28
CA ILE A 97 -14.95 9.45 17.83
C ILE A 97 -13.61 9.92 17.30
N MET A 98 -12.94 9.12 16.48
CA MET A 98 -11.72 9.52 15.77
C MET A 98 -12.09 10.46 14.63
N VAL A 99 -11.56 11.67 14.66
CA VAL A 99 -11.83 12.72 13.68
C VAL A 99 -10.52 13.14 13.04
N THR A 100 -10.44 13.05 11.71
CA THR A 100 -9.31 13.61 10.95
C THR A 100 -9.41 15.13 10.95
N LYS A 101 -8.46 15.80 11.59
CA LYS A 101 -8.33 17.25 11.68
C LYS A 101 -7.59 17.87 10.49
N GLY A 102 -6.75 17.10 9.82
CA GLY A 102 -5.97 17.58 8.70
C GLY A 102 -5.09 16.49 8.12
N HIS A 103 -4.18 16.88 7.23
CA HIS A 103 -3.20 15.98 6.62
C HIS A 103 -1.83 16.65 6.56
N ASP A 104 -0.81 15.93 7.01
CA ASP A 104 0.58 16.23 6.68
C ASP A 104 0.96 15.52 5.39
N ILE A 105 1.37 16.29 4.39
CA ILE A 105 1.76 15.75 3.09
C ILE A 105 3.25 16.02 2.89
N PHE A 106 4.02 14.96 2.65
CA PHE A 106 5.44 15.02 2.36
C PHE A 106 5.68 14.55 0.93
N PHE A 107 6.38 15.38 0.16
CA PHE A 107 6.80 15.10 -1.20
C PHE A 107 8.32 14.93 -1.23
N TYR A 108 8.77 13.72 -1.56
CA TYR A 108 10.18 13.41 -1.74
C TYR A 108 10.50 13.52 -3.22
N MET A 109 11.29 14.54 -3.57
CA MET A 109 11.72 14.80 -4.94
C MET A 109 13.04 14.07 -5.21
N SER A 110 13.27 13.61 -6.44
CA SER A 110 14.47 12.84 -6.79
C SER A 110 15.80 13.58 -6.61
N GLN A 111 15.77 14.91 -6.58
CA GLN A 111 16.96 15.77 -6.56
C GLN A 111 17.14 16.52 -5.23
N ASP A 112 16.15 16.45 -4.31
CA ASP A 112 16.15 17.24 -3.09
C ASP A 112 16.37 16.34 -1.87
N GLN A 113 17.30 16.69 -0.98
CA GLN A 113 17.56 15.94 0.26
C GLN A 113 16.48 16.16 1.33
N THR A 114 15.69 17.23 1.20
CA THR A 114 14.61 17.56 2.14
C THR A 114 13.26 17.40 1.46
N PRO A 115 12.30 16.72 2.10
CA PRO A 115 10.96 16.61 1.54
C PRO A 115 10.27 17.97 1.59
N LEU A 116 9.57 18.32 0.51
CA LEU A 116 8.61 19.41 0.56
C LEU A 116 7.45 18.97 1.46
N HIS A 117 7.21 19.72 2.53
CA HIS A 117 6.12 19.46 3.48
C HIS A 117 5.01 20.50 3.29
N ILE A 118 3.78 20.01 3.17
CA ILE A 118 2.57 20.82 3.16
C ILE A 118 1.66 20.30 4.27
N PHE A 119 1.38 21.17 5.24
CA PHE A 119 0.34 20.92 6.22
C PHE A 119 -0.99 21.42 5.67
N VAL A 120 -2.01 20.58 5.76
CA VAL A 120 -3.36 20.98 5.39
C VAL A 120 -4.33 20.87 6.57
N PRO A 121 -4.85 22.01 7.07
CA PRO A 121 -5.78 22.03 8.19
C PRO A 121 -7.23 21.61 7.85
N GLU A 122 -7.54 21.31 6.59
CA GLU A 122 -8.92 21.10 6.17
C GLU A 122 -9.38 19.65 6.36
N LYS A 123 -10.56 19.47 6.96
CA LYS A 123 -11.23 18.18 7.13
C LYS A 123 -11.66 17.64 5.76
N ILE A 124 -10.85 16.82 5.12
CA ILE A 124 -11.28 16.12 3.90
C ILE A 124 -12.30 15.04 4.31
N ARG A 125 -13.60 15.29 4.08
CA ARG A 125 -14.62 14.22 4.08
C ARG A 125 -14.45 13.38 2.83
N ILE A 126 -13.64 12.33 2.93
CA ILE A 126 -13.51 11.35 1.84
C ILE A 126 -14.72 10.44 1.90
N ASN A 127 -15.68 10.68 1.02
CA ASN A 127 -16.86 9.83 0.90
C ASN A 127 -16.42 8.53 0.23
N HIS A 128 -16.34 7.44 0.99
CA HIS A 128 -16.13 6.10 0.46
C HIS A 128 -17.44 5.64 -0.19
N LYS A 129 -17.66 6.02 -1.45
CA LYS A 129 -18.67 5.39 -2.31
C LYS A 129 -18.04 4.24 -3.09
#